data_AF-A0A946FVB1-F1
#
_entry.id   AF-A0A946FVB1-F1
#
_cell.length_a   1.000
_cell.length_b   1.000
_cell.length_c   1.000
_cell.angle_alpha   90.00
_cell.angle_beta   90.00
_cell.angle_gamma   90.00
#
_symmetry.space_group_name_H-M   'P 1'
#
loop_
_entity.id
_entity.type
_entity.pdbx_description
1 polymer ?
#
loop_
_entity_poly.entity_id
_entity_poly.type
_entity_poly.pdbx_seq_one_letter_code
_entity_poly.pdbx_strand_id
1 'polypeptide(L)'
;VDENGKELNVEDAHAKYLEYNEGRKDILVLDPDGELYGAVVLAAGWRPSKIEGEQYAHLGIDLPDVITNDEFEKIAAKGNIIRPSDGKEAKNVVFIQSPGKDEDDADFEYTGSVTSQVALKQARYVRDDYADGKAYIIYQHMRTPGLQEYFYKSMQQEDGVFMTKGAVTEVVQQGNGIAVTAKNTLLGENLAIKADLVVVASGMVPVTKDDPIINLAYRQGPGFRDNDIFGQYADSNYICFPYETQRTGIYAAGAIRRAMTIEESMEDATGAALKAIQCIESSNRGMAVHPRSGDMTYPDFFFQRCTQCKRCTVECPFGALDDDEKGTPKANPTRCRRCGTCMGACPERIITFSDYTIDSIGSQVKAVSVPSEDDYDEPPFRFLALICENDAFPALDMVGMNRMDYSPNVRFIPVRCLGSVNTIWIKDALAQGMDGVILIGCKHGDDYQCHFMKGSELAEVRVKKIGDALTSLALEEERVAFAEVAIDEYDKLPGIINAFVEEVEDLGPNPFKGF
;
A
#
# COMPACT_ATOMS: atom_id res chain seq x y z
N VAL A 1 -0.40 11.13 -12.37
CA VAL A 1 -1.50 10.64 -13.24
C VAL A 1 -2.12 11.81 -14.00
N ASP A 2 -2.86 11.55 -15.08
CA ASP A 2 -3.72 12.54 -15.72
C ASP A 2 -4.98 12.79 -14.87
N GLU A 3 -5.85 13.68 -15.33
CA GLU A 3 -7.11 14.05 -14.66
C GLU A 3 -8.10 12.88 -14.50
N ASN A 4 -7.86 11.77 -15.22
CA ASN A 4 -8.67 10.55 -15.18
C ASN A 4 -7.99 9.43 -14.38
N GLY A 5 -6.92 9.73 -13.62
CA GLY A 5 -6.22 8.75 -12.80
C GLY A 5 -5.27 7.83 -13.56
N LYS A 6 -5.04 8.05 -14.86
CA LYS A 6 -4.12 7.21 -15.65
C LYS A 6 -2.68 7.64 -15.47
N GLU A 7 -1.73 6.70 -15.32
CA GLU A 7 -0.30 7.04 -15.27
C GLU A 7 0.10 7.86 -16.51
N LEU A 8 0.80 8.98 -16.27
CA LEU A 8 1.31 9.83 -17.34
C LEU A 8 2.42 9.07 -18.07
N ASN A 9 2.53 9.30 -19.39
CA ASN A 9 3.74 8.86 -20.08
C ASN A 9 4.96 9.64 -19.55
N VAL A 10 6.15 9.16 -19.88
CA VAL A 10 7.41 9.68 -19.34
C VAL A 10 7.62 11.16 -19.66
N GLU A 11 7.23 11.58 -20.86
CA GLU A 11 7.45 12.95 -21.34
C GLU A 11 6.51 13.93 -20.63
N ASP A 12 5.24 13.56 -20.49
CA ASP A 12 4.24 14.34 -19.77
C ASP A 12 4.52 14.39 -18.27
N ALA A 13 4.98 13.27 -17.69
CA ALA A 13 5.41 13.22 -16.29
C ALA A 13 6.61 14.16 -16.04
N HIS A 14 7.58 14.18 -16.96
CA HIS A 14 8.74 15.06 -16.87
C HIS A 14 8.35 16.53 -17.05
N ALA A 15 7.45 16.85 -17.98
CA ALA A 15 6.94 18.20 -18.18
C ALA A 15 6.21 18.73 -16.93
N LYS A 16 5.29 17.94 -16.34
CA LYS A 16 4.64 18.30 -15.08
C LYS A 16 5.62 18.44 -13.92
N TYR A 17 6.67 17.61 -13.90
CA TYR A 17 7.74 17.72 -12.91
C TYR A 17 8.50 19.06 -13.06
N LEU A 18 8.82 19.48 -14.28
CA LEU A 18 9.49 20.76 -14.51
C LEU A 18 8.59 21.94 -14.11
N GLU A 19 7.29 21.89 -14.44
CA GLU A 19 6.29 22.88 -14.02
C GLU A 19 6.19 22.98 -12.49
N TYR A 20 6.04 21.85 -11.79
CA TYR A 20 5.97 21.81 -10.33
C TYR A 20 7.22 22.38 -9.64
N ASN A 21 8.38 22.30 -10.30
CA ASN A 21 9.66 22.78 -9.78
C ASN A 21 10.02 24.21 -10.23
N GLU A 22 9.12 24.94 -10.91
CA GLU A 22 9.37 26.34 -11.26
C GLU A 22 9.61 27.18 -9.99
N GLY A 23 10.73 27.89 -9.94
CA GLY A 23 11.15 28.68 -8.76
C GLY A 23 11.72 27.85 -7.60
N ARG A 24 11.74 26.52 -7.69
CA ARG A 24 12.42 25.63 -6.73
C ARG A 24 13.87 25.43 -7.19
N LYS A 25 14.81 25.24 -6.24
CA LYS A 25 16.20 24.90 -6.58
C LYS A 25 16.23 23.54 -7.30
N ASP A 26 17.08 23.42 -8.33
CA ASP A 26 17.28 22.16 -9.04
C ASP A 26 17.79 21.08 -8.08
N ILE A 27 16.95 20.08 -7.80
CA ILE A 27 17.21 19.01 -6.84
C ILE A 27 18.28 18.00 -7.30
N LEU A 28 18.74 18.09 -8.56
CA LEU A 28 19.87 17.31 -9.07
C LEU A 28 21.21 17.97 -8.76
N VAL A 29 21.20 19.24 -8.36
CA VAL A 29 22.36 19.93 -7.83
C VAL A 29 22.37 19.67 -6.32
N LEU A 30 23.31 18.84 -5.88
CA LEU A 30 23.62 18.66 -4.46
C LEU A 30 23.77 20.04 -3.84
N ASP A 31 22.95 20.34 -2.84
CA ASP A 31 23.13 21.54 -2.05
C ASP A 31 24.52 21.43 -1.40
N PRO A 32 25.48 22.29 -1.73
CA PRO A 32 26.81 22.24 -1.14
C PRO A 32 26.77 22.47 0.38
N ASP A 33 25.68 23.08 0.89
CA ASP A 33 25.40 23.25 2.31
C ASP A 33 24.53 22.11 2.89
N GLY A 34 24.20 21.10 2.08
CA GLY A 34 23.37 19.96 2.47
C GLY A 34 24.11 18.96 3.37
N GLU A 35 23.39 18.41 4.35
CA GLU A 35 23.90 17.33 5.22
C GLU A 35 23.61 15.95 4.63
N LEU A 36 24.57 15.03 4.79
CA LEU A 36 24.44 13.63 4.37
C LEU A 36 23.88 12.79 5.52
N TYR A 37 22.78 12.08 5.25
CA TYR A 37 22.16 11.15 6.20
C TYR A 37 22.11 9.73 5.61
N GLY A 38 22.27 8.73 6.48
CA GLY A 38 22.23 7.32 6.05
C GLY A 38 20.82 6.75 5.87
N ALA A 39 19.84 7.29 6.59
CA ALA A 39 18.43 6.97 6.47
C ALA A 39 17.59 8.16 6.96
N VAL A 40 16.34 8.24 6.50
CA VAL A 40 15.38 9.28 6.89
C VAL A 40 14.16 8.63 7.54
N VAL A 41 13.71 9.16 8.68
CA VAL A 41 12.41 8.80 9.27
C VAL A 41 11.51 10.03 9.17
N LEU A 42 10.47 9.96 8.36
CA LEU A 42 9.46 11.01 8.30
C LEU A 42 8.45 10.81 9.43
N ALA A 43 8.35 11.78 10.33
CA ALA A 43 7.37 11.79 11.41
C ALA A 43 6.57 13.11 11.39
N ALA A 44 6.15 13.53 10.20
CA ALA A 44 5.58 14.86 9.97
C ALA A 44 4.15 15.04 10.51
N GLY A 45 3.52 13.96 10.99
CA GLY A 45 2.24 14.00 11.70
C GLY A 45 1.02 14.16 10.78
N TRP A 46 0.03 14.91 11.26
CA TRP A 46 -1.30 15.00 10.66
C TRP A 46 -1.91 16.38 10.89
N ARG A 47 -3.00 16.65 10.17
CA ARG A 47 -3.88 17.82 10.34
C ARG A 47 -5.34 17.37 10.45
N PRO A 48 -6.21 18.08 11.18
CA PRO A 48 -7.64 17.78 11.21
C PRO A 48 -8.24 17.72 9.81
N SER A 49 -9.13 16.75 9.59
CA SER A 49 -9.96 16.72 8.39
C SER A 49 -10.79 17.99 8.31
N LYS A 50 -11.01 18.47 7.09
CA LYS A 50 -11.92 19.58 6.89
C LYS A 50 -13.36 19.06 6.88
N ILE A 51 -14.21 19.66 7.70
CA ILE A 51 -15.65 19.40 7.70
C ILE A 51 -16.29 20.49 6.84
N GLU A 52 -16.32 20.25 5.53
CA GLU A 52 -16.84 21.19 4.53
C GLU A 52 -17.57 20.44 3.40
N GLY A 53 -18.53 21.09 2.75
CA GLY A 53 -19.31 20.52 1.65
C GLY A 53 -20.76 20.16 2.03
N GLU A 54 -21.58 19.85 1.02
CA GLU A 54 -23.02 19.62 1.16
C GLU A 54 -23.34 18.45 2.10
N GLN A 55 -22.47 17.44 2.16
CA GLN A 55 -22.66 16.29 3.04
C GLN A 55 -22.71 16.65 4.53
N TYR A 56 -22.11 17.79 4.93
CA TYR A 56 -22.10 18.24 6.32
C TYR A 56 -23.00 19.46 6.58
N ALA A 57 -23.76 19.93 5.59
CA ALA A 57 -24.58 21.14 5.71
C ALA A 57 -25.60 21.07 6.87
N HIS A 58 -26.08 19.86 7.18
CA HIS A 58 -27.04 19.60 8.25
C HIS A 58 -26.46 19.82 9.67
N LEU A 59 -25.14 19.95 9.80
CA LEU A 59 -24.45 20.13 11.09
C LEU A 59 -24.28 21.59 11.52
N GLY A 60 -24.72 22.56 10.72
CA GLY A 60 -24.66 23.96 11.09
C GLY A 60 -23.24 24.47 11.33
N ILE A 61 -22.26 24.00 10.55
CA ILE A 61 -20.82 24.28 10.73
C ILE A 61 -20.48 25.78 10.69
N ASP A 62 -21.30 26.58 10.02
CA ASP A 62 -21.15 28.03 9.98
C ASP A 62 -21.60 28.74 11.27
N LEU A 63 -22.22 28.01 12.21
CA LEU A 63 -22.62 28.56 13.50
C LEU A 63 -21.40 28.71 14.42
N PRO A 64 -21.24 29.85 15.12
CA PRO A 64 -20.02 30.13 15.90
C PRO A 64 -19.81 29.18 17.08
N ASP A 65 -20.87 28.54 17.59
CA ASP A 65 -20.82 27.59 18.70
C ASP A 65 -20.90 26.12 18.22
N VAL A 66 -20.68 25.88 16.92
CA VAL A 66 -20.42 24.55 16.35
C VAL A 66 -18.94 24.52 15.97
N ILE A 67 -18.17 23.70 16.68
CA ILE A 67 -16.71 23.64 16.53
C ILE A 67 -16.25 22.21 16.29
N THR A 68 -15.01 22.04 15.81
CA THR A 68 -14.40 20.70 15.73
C THR A 68 -13.81 20.26 17.08
N ASN A 69 -13.56 18.96 17.21
CA ASN A 69 -12.84 18.41 18.37
C ASN A 69 -11.44 19.01 18.56
N ASP A 70 -10.70 19.40 17.51
CA ASP A 70 -9.41 20.07 17.68
C ASP A 70 -9.53 21.52 18.16
N GLU A 71 -10.58 22.24 17.74
CA GLU A 71 -10.90 23.57 18.24
C GLU A 71 -11.32 23.53 19.71
N PHE A 72 -12.07 22.51 20.12
CA PHE A 72 -12.40 22.27 21.51
C PHE A 72 -11.15 22.10 22.38
N GLU A 73 -10.14 21.33 21.92
CA GLU A 73 -8.86 21.22 22.66
C GLU A 73 -8.15 22.58 22.80
N LYS A 74 -8.21 23.45 21.77
CA LYS A 74 -7.61 24.80 21.85
C LYS A 74 -8.32 25.69 22.87
N ILE A 75 -9.62 25.48 23.09
CA ILE A 75 -10.38 26.17 24.15
C ILE A 75 -10.00 25.59 25.51
N ALA A 76 -10.05 24.27 25.67
CA ALA A 76 -9.68 23.57 26.91
C ALA A 76 -8.26 23.90 27.39
N ALA A 77 -7.30 24.07 26.46
CA ALA A 77 -5.93 24.45 26.78
C ALA A 77 -5.80 25.85 27.43
N LYS A 78 -6.82 26.71 27.30
CA LYS A 78 -6.86 28.06 27.89
C LYS A 78 -7.60 28.10 29.23
N GLY A 79 -8.16 26.99 29.68
CA GLY A 79 -8.97 26.88 30.89
C GLY A 79 -10.34 26.30 30.58
N ASN A 80 -11.36 26.79 31.29
CA ASN A 80 -12.70 26.19 31.25
C ASN A 80 -13.35 26.29 29.86
N ILE A 81 -14.20 25.30 29.53
CA ILE A 81 -14.91 25.26 28.25
C ILE A 81 -15.94 26.41 28.12
N ILE A 82 -15.69 27.30 27.17
CA ILE A 82 -16.56 28.44 26.87
C ILE A 82 -17.11 28.39 25.45
N ARG A 83 -18.19 29.14 25.23
CA ARG A 83 -18.79 29.37 23.91
C ARG A 83 -17.95 30.37 23.10
N PRO A 84 -17.52 30.03 21.88
CA PRO A 84 -16.78 30.97 21.03
C PRO A 84 -17.58 32.23 20.69
N SER A 85 -18.91 32.15 20.58
CA SER A 85 -19.75 33.27 20.16
C SER A 85 -19.75 34.45 21.14
N ASP A 86 -19.71 34.17 22.44
CA ASP A 86 -19.89 35.20 23.48
C ASP A 86 -19.07 35.00 24.75
N GLY A 87 -18.22 33.98 24.81
CA GLY A 87 -17.29 33.73 25.92
C GLY A 87 -17.94 33.25 27.21
N LYS A 88 -19.24 32.91 27.20
CA LYS A 88 -19.92 32.35 28.38
C LYS A 88 -19.63 30.86 28.55
N GLU A 89 -19.90 30.35 29.74
CA GLU A 89 -19.75 28.93 30.10
C GLU A 89 -20.57 28.02 29.16
N ALA A 90 -19.94 26.97 28.63
CA ALA A 90 -20.62 25.95 27.84
C ALA A 90 -20.96 24.75 28.73
N LYS A 91 -22.13 24.78 29.38
CA LYS A 91 -22.53 23.74 30.35
C LYS A 91 -23.17 22.53 29.69
N ASN A 92 -23.91 22.70 28.60
CA ASN A 92 -24.55 21.61 27.86
C ASN A 92 -23.82 21.42 26.54
N VAL A 93 -22.95 20.42 26.44
CA VAL A 93 -22.13 20.19 25.25
C VAL A 93 -22.57 18.92 24.54
N VAL A 94 -22.77 18.99 23.23
CA VAL A 94 -23.12 17.83 22.40
C VAL A 94 -21.92 17.46 21.52
N PHE A 95 -21.49 16.20 21.55
CA PHE A 95 -20.40 15.64 20.75
C PHE A 95 -20.99 14.73 19.65
N ILE A 96 -20.58 14.93 18.40
CA ILE A 96 -21.05 14.19 17.23
C ILE A 96 -19.90 13.36 16.65
N GLN A 97 -19.99 12.03 16.63
CA GLN A 97 -18.87 11.13 16.27
C GLN A 97 -18.79 10.68 14.81
N SER A 98 -19.91 10.65 14.09
CA SER A 98 -20.01 10.26 12.67
C SER A 98 -20.87 11.30 11.95
N PRO A 99 -20.26 12.38 11.44
CA PRO A 99 -20.95 13.59 10.99
C PRO A 99 -21.54 13.53 9.57
N GLY A 100 -21.22 12.53 8.76
CA GLY A 100 -21.42 12.60 7.31
C GLY A 100 -22.74 12.00 6.82
N LYS A 101 -23.22 10.84 7.31
CA LYS A 101 -24.42 10.17 6.75
C LYS A 101 -25.23 9.33 7.74
N ASP A 102 -26.53 9.17 7.44
CA ASP A 102 -27.53 8.44 8.24
C ASP A 102 -27.43 6.90 8.17
N GLU A 103 -26.76 6.32 7.15
CA GLU A 103 -26.88 4.88 6.81
C GLU A 103 -25.56 4.08 6.84
N ASP A 104 -24.39 4.73 6.85
CA ASP A 104 -23.10 4.04 6.94
C ASP A 104 -22.00 4.84 7.68
N ASP A 105 -21.03 4.13 8.25
CA ASP A 105 -19.86 4.69 8.96
C ASP A 105 -18.71 5.00 7.98
N ALA A 106 -19.06 5.36 6.73
CA ALA A 106 -18.12 5.70 5.66
C ALA A 106 -17.57 7.13 5.76
N ASP A 107 -18.01 7.88 6.78
CA ASP A 107 -17.59 9.27 7.05
C ASP A 107 -16.07 9.41 7.20
N PHE A 108 -15.40 8.34 7.66
CA PHE A 108 -13.97 8.31 7.93
C PHE A 108 -13.36 6.97 7.52
N GLU A 109 -13.06 6.80 6.23
CA GLU A 109 -12.49 5.55 5.67
C GLU A 109 -11.24 5.07 6.45
N TYR A 110 -10.31 5.98 6.78
CA TYR A 110 -9.07 5.68 7.53
C TYR A 110 -8.70 6.69 8.62
N THR A 111 -9.53 7.70 8.86
CA THR A 111 -9.13 8.90 9.63
C THR A 111 -9.68 8.95 11.06
N GLY A 112 -10.61 8.06 11.42
CA GLY A 112 -11.42 8.13 12.66
C GLY A 112 -10.91 7.31 13.86
N SER A 113 -9.65 6.84 13.88
CA SER A 113 -9.24 5.84 14.89
C SER A 113 -9.28 6.33 16.35
N VAL A 114 -9.14 7.65 16.58
CA VAL A 114 -9.06 8.24 17.94
C VAL A 114 -10.30 9.03 18.35
N THR A 115 -11.26 9.27 17.45
CA THR A 115 -12.36 10.22 17.66
C THR A 115 -13.20 9.86 18.88
N SER A 116 -13.57 8.58 19.02
CA SER A 116 -14.34 8.07 20.16
C SER A 116 -13.67 8.34 21.51
N GLN A 117 -12.36 8.04 21.61
CA GLN A 117 -11.60 8.27 22.85
C GLN A 117 -11.44 9.76 23.16
N VAL A 118 -11.21 10.58 22.12
CA VAL A 118 -11.13 12.04 22.25
C VAL A 118 -12.45 12.60 22.78
N ALA A 119 -13.59 12.16 22.25
CA ALA A 119 -14.89 12.63 22.71
C ALA A 119 -15.19 12.25 24.16
N LEU A 120 -14.84 11.04 24.59
CA LEU A 120 -14.95 10.60 25.98
C LEU A 120 -14.09 11.48 26.90
N LYS A 121 -12.84 11.77 26.51
CA LYS A 121 -11.95 12.68 27.23
C LYS A 121 -12.51 14.10 27.30
N GLN A 122 -13.03 14.63 26.19
CA GLN A 122 -13.59 15.97 26.14
C GLN A 122 -14.89 16.10 26.95
N ALA A 123 -15.73 15.06 26.96
CA ALA A 123 -16.90 14.98 27.82
C ALA A 123 -16.50 15.04 29.31
N ARG A 124 -15.37 14.45 29.69
CA ARG A 124 -14.82 14.55 31.04
C ARG A 124 -14.46 15.98 31.41
N TYR A 125 -13.85 16.75 30.49
CA TYR A 125 -13.51 18.17 30.74
C TYR A 125 -14.75 18.99 31.12
N VAL A 126 -15.89 18.78 30.44
CA VAL A 126 -17.15 19.48 30.74
C VAL A 126 -17.61 19.19 32.18
N ARG A 127 -17.43 17.96 32.66
CA ARG A 127 -17.79 17.54 34.02
C ARG A 127 -16.84 18.08 35.08
N ASP A 128 -15.55 18.12 34.77
CA ASP A 128 -14.54 18.64 35.69
C ASP A 128 -14.62 20.18 35.81
N ASP A 129 -14.96 20.89 34.73
CA ASP A 129 -15.11 22.35 34.73
C ASP A 129 -16.42 22.80 35.39
N TYR A 130 -17.51 22.05 35.20
CA TYR A 130 -18.85 22.43 35.62
C TYR A 130 -19.55 21.28 36.35
N ALA A 131 -19.76 21.43 37.66
CA ALA A 131 -20.44 20.43 38.48
C ALA A 131 -21.87 20.09 37.96
N ASP A 132 -22.57 21.06 37.36
CA ASP A 132 -23.87 20.90 36.70
C ASP A 132 -23.79 20.71 35.18
N GLY A 133 -22.59 20.59 34.61
CA GLY A 133 -22.35 20.40 33.19
C GLY A 133 -22.85 19.04 32.67
N LYS A 134 -23.34 19.02 31.44
CA LYS A 134 -23.88 17.83 30.78
C LYS A 134 -23.20 17.65 29.43
N ALA A 135 -22.61 16.48 29.23
CA ALA A 135 -22.00 16.08 27.97
C ALA A 135 -22.88 15.02 27.30
N TYR A 136 -23.31 15.26 26.07
CA TYR A 136 -24.12 14.32 25.29
C TYR A 136 -23.28 13.83 24.11
N ILE A 137 -23.00 12.53 24.04
CA ILE A 137 -22.24 11.93 22.95
C ILE A 137 -23.21 11.15 22.06
N ILE A 138 -23.35 11.61 20.81
CA ILE A 138 -24.16 10.98 19.78
C ILE A 138 -23.22 10.27 18.81
N TYR A 139 -23.39 8.96 18.66
CA TYR A 139 -22.51 8.11 17.86
C TYR A 139 -23.29 7.05 17.09
N GLN A 140 -22.74 6.52 16.01
CA GLN A 140 -23.26 5.29 15.41
C GLN A 140 -22.54 4.07 15.99
N HIS A 141 -21.21 4.17 16.02
CA HIS A 141 -20.29 3.19 16.57
C HIS A 141 -19.34 3.86 17.58
N MET A 142 -19.20 3.25 18.76
CA MET A 142 -18.19 3.64 19.74
C MET A 142 -16.98 2.71 19.55
N ARG A 143 -15.81 3.27 19.25
CA ARG A 143 -14.61 2.50 18.92
C ARG A 143 -13.55 2.69 20.01
N THR A 144 -13.57 1.81 21.01
CA THR A 144 -12.65 1.83 22.17
C THR A 144 -11.91 0.50 22.35
N PRO A 145 -11.03 0.12 21.40
CA PRO A 145 -10.39 -1.20 21.41
C PRO A 145 -9.45 -1.42 22.60
N GLY A 146 -9.32 -2.68 23.02
CA GLY A 146 -8.36 -3.10 24.05
C GLY A 146 -8.66 -2.52 25.43
N LEU A 147 -7.62 -2.03 26.12
CA LEU A 147 -7.75 -1.50 27.48
C LEU A 147 -8.58 -0.20 27.55
N GLN A 148 -8.80 0.47 26.41
CA GLN A 148 -9.56 1.71 26.33
C GLN A 148 -11.06 1.49 26.59
N GLU A 149 -11.52 0.24 26.52
CA GLU A 149 -12.87 -0.16 26.95
C GLU A 149 -13.13 0.15 28.44
N TYR A 150 -12.09 0.08 29.29
CA TYR A 150 -12.24 0.46 30.70
C TYR A 150 -12.52 1.96 30.86
N PHE A 151 -11.92 2.80 30.01
CA PHE A 151 -12.18 4.22 30.01
C PHE A 151 -13.62 4.50 29.55
N TYR A 152 -14.07 3.86 28.46
CA TYR A 152 -15.47 3.91 28.04
C TYR A 152 -16.44 3.54 29.16
N LYS A 153 -16.20 2.41 29.84
CA LYS A 153 -17.03 1.96 30.95
C LYS A 153 -17.05 2.94 32.12
N SER A 154 -15.92 3.57 32.46
CA SER A 154 -15.89 4.61 33.49
C SER A 154 -16.73 5.82 33.12
N MET A 155 -16.70 6.23 31.86
CA MET A 155 -17.47 7.38 31.38
C MET A 155 -18.98 7.11 31.32
N GLN A 156 -19.40 5.85 31.12
CA GLN A 156 -20.81 5.45 31.26
C GLN A 156 -21.33 5.56 32.70
N GLN A 157 -20.44 5.52 33.70
CA GLN A 157 -20.78 5.63 35.11
C GLN A 157 -20.71 7.08 35.63
N GLU A 158 -20.24 8.02 34.81
CA GLU A 158 -20.11 9.41 35.19
C GLU A 158 -21.46 10.12 35.12
N ASP A 159 -21.93 10.61 36.26
CA ASP A 159 -23.15 11.42 36.33
C ASP A 159 -22.99 12.67 35.46
N GLY A 160 -23.91 12.88 34.51
CA GLY A 160 -23.88 14.02 33.59
C GLY A 160 -23.24 13.73 32.23
N VAL A 161 -22.75 12.51 31.98
CA VAL A 161 -22.35 12.05 30.66
C VAL A 161 -23.44 11.15 30.10
N PHE A 162 -24.02 11.56 28.97
CA PHE A 162 -25.10 10.87 28.30
C PHE A 162 -24.60 10.37 26.96
N MET A 163 -24.86 9.12 26.64
CA MET A 163 -24.42 8.52 25.39
C MET A 163 -25.61 7.86 24.72
N THR A 164 -25.82 8.12 23.44
CA THR A 164 -26.87 7.45 22.67
C THR A 164 -26.37 7.10 21.28
N LYS A 165 -26.81 5.94 20.79
CA LYS A 165 -26.75 5.72 19.35
C LYS A 165 -27.73 6.64 18.65
N GLY A 166 -27.34 7.15 17.50
CA GLY A 166 -28.22 7.95 16.65
C GLY A 166 -27.44 8.67 15.54
N ALA A 167 -28.17 9.08 14.52
CA ALA A 167 -27.66 9.91 13.44
C ALA A 167 -28.21 11.34 13.60
N VAL A 168 -27.32 12.33 13.57
CA VAL A 168 -27.71 13.74 13.70
C VAL A 168 -28.24 14.22 12.36
N THR A 169 -29.49 14.68 12.32
CA THR A 169 -30.14 15.09 11.06
C THR A 169 -30.23 16.60 10.90
N GLU A 170 -30.10 17.35 11.99
CA GLU A 170 -30.21 18.81 11.95
C GLU A 170 -29.55 19.46 13.18
N VAL A 171 -28.75 20.49 12.93
CA VAL A 171 -28.17 21.38 13.95
C VAL A 171 -28.48 22.81 13.56
N VAL A 172 -29.26 23.50 14.39
CA VAL A 172 -29.76 24.86 14.09
C VAL A 172 -29.66 25.78 15.29
N GLN A 173 -29.47 27.07 15.03
CA GLN A 173 -29.52 28.10 16.06
C GLN A 173 -30.93 28.16 16.68
N GLN A 174 -31.00 28.09 18.01
CA GLN A 174 -32.25 28.23 18.76
C GLN A 174 -32.10 29.24 19.91
N GLY A 175 -32.40 30.51 19.61
CA GLY A 175 -32.23 31.61 20.56
C GLY A 175 -30.76 31.80 20.91
N ASN A 176 -30.42 31.69 22.20
CA ASN A 176 -29.05 31.85 22.71
C ASN A 176 -28.24 30.54 22.77
N GLY A 177 -28.74 29.44 22.19
CA GLY A 177 -28.04 28.16 22.12
C GLY A 177 -28.33 27.45 20.81
N ILE A 178 -27.97 26.18 20.73
CA ILE A 178 -28.10 25.32 19.53
C ILE A 178 -29.10 24.21 19.83
N ALA A 179 -29.96 23.87 18.86
CA ALA A 179 -30.78 22.68 18.91
C ALA A 179 -30.17 21.60 18.00
N VAL A 180 -29.97 20.41 18.55
CA VAL A 180 -29.45 19.23 17.85
C VAL A 180 -30.55 18.17 17.78
N THR A 181 -30.93 17.78 16.58
CA THR A 181 -31.93 16.73 16.32
C THR A 181 -31.23 15.47 15.84
N ALA A 182 -31.52 14.34 16.51
CA ALA A 182 -31.01 13.03 16.13
C ALA A 182 -32.14 12.00 15.94
N LYS A 183 -31.96 11.12 14.95
CA LYS A 183 -32.85 9.99 14.62
C LYS A 183 -32.14 8.66 14.83
N ASN A 184 -32.84 7.55 14.57
CA ASN A 184 -32.33 6.19 14.70
C ASN A 184 -31.76 5.92 16.11
N THR A 185 -32.40 6.50 17.12
CA THR A 185 -31.99 6.33 18.50
C THR A 185 -32.40 4.96 19.03
N LEU A 186 -31.73 4.47 20.07
CA LEU A 186 -32.09 3.22 20.73
C LEU A 186 -33.51 3.21 21.30
N LEU A 187 -34.10 4.39 21.50
CA LEU A 187 -35.43 4.57 22.04
C LEU A 187 -36.54 4.52 20.96
N GLY A 188 -36.17 4.52 19.67
CA GLY A 188 -37.12 4.53 18.55
C GLY A 188 -37.82 5.88 18.32
N GLU A 189 -37.47 6.91 19.10
CA GLU A 189 -38.01 8.27 18.97
C GLU A 189 -36.91 9.25 18.54
N ASN A 190 -37.32 10.35 17.91
CA ASN A 190 -36.42 11.45 17.58
C ASN A 190 -36.01 12.17 18.87
N LEU A 191 -34.71 12.43 19.02
CA LEU A 191 -34.17 13.14 20.16
C LEU A 191 -33.84 14.58 19.75
N ALA A 192 -34.31 15.56 20.54
CA ALA A 192 -33.94 16.97 20.39
C ALA A 192 -33.22 17.44 21.65
N ILE A 193 -31.95 17.84 21.50
CA ILE A 193 -31.09 18.29 22.61
C ILE A 193 -30.80 19.76 22.42
N LYS A 194 -31.01 20.55 23.48
CA LYS A 194 -30.55 21.94 23.52
C LYS A 194 -29.12 21.97 24.07
N ALA A 195 -28.22 22.56 23.30
CA ALA A 195 -26.79 22.67 23.59
C ALA A 195 -26.35 24.14 23.70
N ASP A 196 -25.34 24.36 24.53
CA ASP A 196 -24.57 25.61 24.59
C ASP A 196 -23.42 25.60 23.58
N LEU A 197 -22.89 24.41 23.26
CA LEU A 197 -21.79 24.18 22.33
C LEU A 197 -21.97 22.80 21.67
N VAL A 198 -21.69 22.71 20.37
CA VAL A 198 -21.67 21.45 19.61
C VAL A 198 -20.25 21.19 19.13
N VAL A 199 -19.78 19.97 19.32
CA VAL A 199 -18.43 19.52 18.95
C VAL A 199 -18.56 18.42 17.91
N VAL A 200 -18.09 18.70 16.70
CA VAL A 200 -18.09 17.76 15.58
C VAL A 200 -16.74 17.03 15.55
N ALA A 201 -16.78 15.70 15.53
CA ALA A 201 -15.57 14.91 15.36
C ALA A 201 -14.96 15.16 13.98
N SER A 202 -13.69 15.52 13.96
CA SER A 202 -12.87 15.54 12.77
C SER A 202 -11.77 14.48 12.87
N GLY A 203 -11.62 13.69 11.81
CA GLY A 203 -10.60 12.67 11.69
C GLY A 203 -9.20 13.25 11.44
N MET A 204 -8.19 12.37 11.44
CA MET A 204 -6.80 12.73 11.17
C MET A 204 -6.48 12.61 9.68
N VAL A 205 -5.91 13.64 9.05
CA VAL A 205 -5.44 13.58 7.65
C VAL A 205 -3.92 13.70 7.65
N PRO A 206 -3.17 12.81 6.97
CA PRO A 206 -1.71 12.91 6.95
C PRO A 206 -1.29 14.19 6.25
N VAL A 207 -0.25 14.86 6.77
CA VAL A 207 0.25 16.12 6.18
C VAL A 207 0.81 15.93 4.76
N THR A 208 1.13 14.70 4.38
CA THR A 208 1.61 14.31 3.04
C THR A 208 0.50 14.15 2.00
N LYS A 209 -0.78 14.36 2.36
CA LYS A 209 -1.91 14.19 1.43
C LYS A 209 -1.84 15.14 0.24
N ASP A 210 -1.54 16.41 0.48
CA ASP A 210 -1.64 17.44 -0.58
C ASP A 210 -0.28 17.74 -1.25
N ASP A 211 0.83 17.59 -0.52
CA ASP A 211 2.18 17.88 -1.01
C ASP A 211 3.21 16.84 -0.50
N PRO A 212 4.09 16.32 -1.38
CA PRO A 212 5.14 15.39 -0.99
C PRO A 212 6.24 16.08 -0.17
N ILE A 213 6.22 15.90 1.16
CA ILE A 213 7.17 16.52 2.09
C ILE A 213 8.65 16.15 1.82
N ILE A 214 8.94 14.93 1.35
CA ILE A 214 10.32 14.43 1.17
C ILE A 214 10.95 14.93 -0.16
N ASN A 215 10.16 15.36 -1.14
CA ASN A 215 10.59 15.91 -2.44
C ASN A 215 11.78 15.19 -3.13
N LEU A 216 11.62 13.89 -3.42
CA LEU A 216 12.65 13.03 -4.01
C LEU A 216 12.95 13.32 -5.50
N ALA A 217 14.24 13.25 -5.86
CA ALA A 217 14.72 13.28 -7.25
C ALA A 217 14.68 11.89 -7.92
N TYR A 218 13.58 11.15 -7.75
CA TYR A 218 13.43 9.80 -8.29
C TYR A 218 12.60 9.87 -9.56
N ARG A 219 12.90 9.03 -10.55
CA ARG A 219 12.07 8.90 -11.76
C ARG A 219 10.59 8.61 -11.43
N GLN A 220 10.34 7.86 -10.37
CA GLN A 220 9.00 7.46 -9.91
C GLN A 220 8.33 8.54 -9.04
N GLY A 221 8.83 9.77 -9.03
CA GLY A 221 8.19 10.92 -8.40
C GLY A 221 8.72 11.29 -7.00
N PRO A 222 8.31 12.47 -6.51
CA PRO A 222 8.89 13.13 -5.33
C PRO A 222 8.42 12.57 -3.98
N GLY A 223 7.29 11.87 -3.94
CA GLY A 223 6.68 11.40 -2.70
C GLY A 223 6.92 9.93 -2.37
N PHE A 224 6.26 9.52 -1.29
CA PHE A 224 5.81 8.14 -1.17
C PHE A 224 4.85 7.80 -2.31
N ARG A 225 4.74 6.50 -2.56
CA ARG A 225 4.04 5.96 -3.72
C ARG A 225 2.75 5.31 -3.30
N ASP A 226 1.79 5.38 -4.20
CA ASP A 226 0.53 4.63 -4.14
C ASP A 226 -0.26 4.90 -2.83
N ASN A 227 -0.04 6.07 -2.23
CA ASN A 227 -0.71 6.51 -1.00
C ASN A 227 -2.24 6.59 -1.18
N ASP A 228 -2.71 6.82 -2.40
CA ASP A 228 -4.12 6.89 -2.76
C ASP A 228 -4.85 5.56 -2.54
N ILE A 229 -4.16 4.44 -2.68
CA ILE A 229 -4.69 3.09 -2.37
C ILE A 229 -4.97 2.95 -0.86
N PHE A 230 -4.21 3.66 -0.02
CA PHE A 230 -4.29 3.57 1.44
C PHE A 230 -4.73 4.88 2.11
N GLY A 231 -5.80 5.50 1.59
CA GLY A 231 -6.42 6.66 2.25
C GLY A 231 -5.49 7.88 2.38
N GLN A 232 -4.53 8.02 1.46
CA GLN A 232 -3.48 9.05 1.41
C GLN A 232 -2.36 8.88 2.45
N TYR A 233 -2.33 7.78 3.20
CA TYR A 233 -1.27 7.45 4.13
C TYR A 233 -0.09 6.74 3.43
N ALA A 234 1.08 6.81 4.05
CA ALA A 234 2.27 6.13 3.57
C ALA A 234 2.09 4.61 3.65
N ASP A 235 2.09 3.97 2.49
CA ASP A 235 1.82 2.54 2.35
C ASP A 235 3.09 1.66 2.45
N SER A 236 2.87 0.39 2.78
CA SER A 236 3.88 -0.67 2.87
C SER A 236 3.26 -2.05 2.65
N ASN A 237 4.10 -3.08 2.49
CA ASN A 237 3.59 -4.45 2.47
C ASN A 237 3.02 -4.82 3.85
N TYR A 238 1.72 -5.06 3.90
CA TYR A 238 0.95 -5.21 5.13
C TYR A 238 1.24 -6.53 5.88
N ILE A 239 1.85 -7.53 5.24
CA ILE A 239 2.15 -8.83 5.85
C ILE A 239 3.59 -8.89 6.34
N CYS A 240 4.55 -8.71 5.44
CA CYS A 240 5.93 -9.17 5.64
C CYS A 240 6.88 -8.07 6.15
N PHE A 241 6.61 -6.81 5.81
CA PHE A 241 7.51 -5.71 6.20
C PHE A 241 6.77 -4.39 6.42
N PRO A 242 5.78 -4.36 7.34
CA PRO A 242 4.86 -3.24 7.50
C PRO A 242 5.54 -1.91 7.84
N TYR A 243 6.74 -1.94 8.45
CA TYR A 243 7.51 -0.74 8.81
C TYR A 243 8.35 -0.14 7.68
N GLU A 244 8.52 -0.83 6.56
CA GLU A 244 9.21 -0.24 5.40
C GLU A 244 8.31 0.78 4.71
N THR A 245 8.86 1.58 3.82
CA THR A 245 8.06 2.27 2.78
C THR A 245 8.40 1.67 1.43
N GLN A 246 7.81 2.19 0.36
CA GLN A 246 8.22 1.89 -1.01
C GLN A 246 9.55 2.56 -1.43
N ARG A 247 10.18 3.36 -0.55
CA ARG A 247 11.44 4.06 -0.79
C ARG A 247 12.53 3.53 0.15
N THR A 248 13.52 2.82 -0.40
CA THR A 248 14.62 2.25 0.39
C THR A 248 15.41 3.33 1.15
N GLY A 249 15.62 3.12 2.46
CA GLY A 249 16.30 4.08 3.34
C GLY A 249 15.43 5.23 3.84
N ILE A 250 14.15 5.24 3.48
CA ILE A 250 13.18 6.25 3.90
C ILE A 250 12.03 5.54 4.60
N TYR A 251 11.81 5.91 5.85
CA TYR A 251 10.85 5.31 6.76
C TYR A 251 9.77 6.33 7.11
N ALA A 252 8.61 5.83 7.50
CA ALA A 252 7.51 6.64 7.99
C ALA A 252 7.23 6.29 9.44
N ALA A 253 6.76 7.25 10.24
CA ALA A 253 6.40 7.05 11.63
C ALA A 253 5.23 7.95 12.06
N GLY A 254 4.34 7.42 12.89
CA GLY A 254 3.22 8.15 13.44
C GLY A 254 2.10 8.37 12.41
N ALA A 255 1.36 9.45 12.59
CA ALA A 255 0.10 9.71 11.88
C ALA A 255 0.20 9.93 10.36
N ILE A 256 1.39 9.81 9.76
CA ILE A 256 1.54 9.71 8.30
C ILE A 256 1.33 8.29 7.77
N ARG A 257 1.39 7.26 8.63
CA ARG A 257 1.17 5.85 8.25
C ARG A 257 -0.28 5.41 8.42
N ARG A 258 -0.98 5.95 9.41
CA ARG A 258 -2.40 5.75 9.68
C ARG A 258 -2.83 6.68 10.80
N ALA A 259 -4.13 6.93 10.95
CA ALA A 259 -4.64 7.55 12.18
C ALA A 259 -4.30 6.65 13.38
N MET A 260 -3.70 7.20 14.43
CA MET A 260 -3.26 6.43 15.59
C MET A 260 -3.19 7.28 16.86
N THR A 261 -3.21 6.62 18.01
CA THR A 261 -3.01 7.23 19.32
C THR A 261 -1.55 7.66 19.54
N ILE A 262 -1.32 8.39 20.63
CA ILE A 262 0.04 8.80 21.04
C ILE A 262 0.89 7.56 21.37
N GLU A 263 0.34 6.58 22.08
CA GLU A 263 1.06 5.35 22.46
C GLU A 263 1.47 4.54 21.23
N GLU A 264 0.54 4.32 20.30
CA GLU A 264 0.83 3.67 19.02
C GLU A 264 1.86 4.45 18.20
N SER A 265 1.82 5.80 18.23
CA SER A 265 2.82 6.63 17.55
C SER A 265 4.23 6.44 18.13
N MET A 266 4.34 6.26 19.45
CA MET A 266 5.62 6.01 20.11
C MET A 266 6.18 4.62 19.77
N GLU A 267 5.32 3.60 19.74
CA GLU A 267 5.70 2.25 19.30
C GLU A 267 6.09 2.23 17.82
N ASP A 268 5.31 2.90 16.97
CA ASP A 268 5.58 2.99 15.53
C ASP A 268 6.90 3.73 15.24
N ALA A 269 7.17 4.82 15.97
CA ALA A 269 8.46 5.52 15.90
C ALA A 269 9.64 4.64 16.33
N THR A 270 9.44 3.77 17.33
CA THR A 270 10.47 2.82 17.75
C THR A 270 10.77 1.81 16.65
N GLY A 271 9.73 1.25 16.01
CA GLY A 271 9.88 0.36 14.86
C GLY A 271 10.60 1.02 13.68
N ALA A 272 10.21 2.25 13.33
CA ALA A 272 10.84 3.01 12.25
C ALA A 272 12.33 3.31 12.53
N ALA A 273 12.69 3.64 13.77
CA ALA A 273 14.07 3.86 14.16
C ALA A 273 14.92 2.58 14.03
N LEU A 274 14.40 1.43 14.49
CA LEU A 274 15.09 0.15 14.35
C LEU A 274 15.29 -0.25 12.88
N LYS A 275 14.31 0.03 12.03
CA LYS A 275 14.43 -0.17 10.58
C LYS A 275 15.46 0.76 9.94
N ALA A 276 15.50 2.03 10.32
CA ALA A 276 16.53 2.97 9.86
C ALA A 276 17.95 2.49 10.25
N ILE A 277 18.15 2.02 11.48
CA ILE A 277 19.40 1.42 11.93
C ILE A 277 19.74 0.18 11.09
N GLN A 278 18.79 -0.74 10.91
CA GLN A 278 18.96 -1.94 10.08
C GLN A 278 19.38 -1.57 8.64
N CYS A 279 18.80 -0.52 8.07
CA CYS A 279 19.15 -0.03 6.73
C CYS A 279 20.58 0.47 6.66
N ILE A 280 20.99 1.30 7.63
CA ILE A 280 22.35 1.85 7.69
C ILE A 280 23.36 0.71 7.84
N GLU A 281 23.12 -0.22 8.77
CA GLU A 281 23.98 -1.39 9.00
C GLU A 281 24.05 -2.33 7.79
N SER A 282 22.94 -2.53 7.07
CA SER A 282 22.93 -3.36 5.86
C SER A 282 23.67 -2.68 4.71
N SER A 283 23.44 -1.38 4.52
CA SER A 283 24.11 -0.57 3.50
C SER A 283 25.63 -0.52 3.72
N ASN A 284 26.07 -0.35 4.97
CA ASN A 284 27.50 -0.38 5.34
C ASN A 284 28.18 -1.72 5.01
N ARG A 285 27.42 -2.82 5.01
CA ARG A 285 27.90 -4.16 4.64
C ARG A 285 27.68 -4.50 3.16
N GLY A 286 27.11 -3.58 2.37
CA GLY A 286 26.79 -3.80 0.95
C GLY A 286 25.61 -4.76 0.71
N MET A 287 24.78 -5.00 1.72
CA MET A 287 23.63 -5.90 1.64
C MET A 287 22.32 -5.15 1.45
N ALA A 288 21.38 -5.81 0.78
CA ALA A 288 20.02 -5.31 0.66
C ALA A 288 19.25 -5.40 1.99
N VAL A 289 18.26 -4.51 2.12
CA VAL A 289 17.19 -4.59 3.12
C VAL A 289 16.04 -5.47 2.61
N HIS A 290 14.92 -5.52 3.33
CA HIS A 290 13.72 -6.23 2.89
C HIS A 290 13.31 -5.82 1.47
N PRO A 291 12.70 -6.72 0.67
CA PRO A 291 12.35 -8.10 1.01
C PRO A 291 13.52 -9.09 1.06
N ARG A 292 14.58 -8.88 0.25
CA ARG A 292 15.76 -9.77 0.20
C ARG A 292 16.85 -9.32 1.17
N SER A 293 16.53 -9.29 2.46
CA SER A 293 17.47 -8.85 3.49
C SER A 293 18.73 -9.74 3.50
N GLY A 294 19.90 -9.11 3.47
CA GLY A 294 21.18 -9.81 3.48
C GLY A 294 21.72 -10.20 2.09
N ASP A 295 20.98 -9.92 1.02
CA ASP A 295 21.46 -10.20 -0.34
C ASP A 295 22.61 -9.24 -0.73
N MET A 296 23.78 -9.82 -0.99
CA MET A 296 25.01 -9.11 -1.36
C MET A 296 25.04 -8.71 -2.84
N THR A 297 24.19 -9.31 -3.67
CA THR A 297 24.27 -9.21 -5.12
C THR A 297 23.51 -8.02 -5.63
N TYR A 298 23.97 -7.38 -6.69
CA TYR A 298 23.32 -6.20 -7.28
C TYR A 298 23.44 -6.21 -8.80
N PRO A 299 22.63 -5.40 -9.51
CA PRO A 299 22.69 -5.35 -10.96
C PRO A 299 24.08 -4.89 -11.43
N ASP A 300 24.73 -5.73 -12.23
CA ASP A 300 25.91 -5.40 -13.03
C ASP A 300 25.51 -5.25 -14.51
N PHE A 301 26.22 -4.39 -15.24
CA PHE A 301 25.79 -3.89 -16.56
C PHE A 301 26.86 -4.03 -17.63
N PHE A 302 26.51 -4.71 -18.73
CA PHE A 302 27.32 -4.73 -19.94
C PHE A 302 26.92 -3.60 -20.90
N PHE A 303 27.28 -2.37 -20.57
CA PHE A 303 26.81 -1.14 -21.25
C PHE A 303 27.11 -1.08 -22.75
N GLN A 304 28.10 -1.81 -23.27
CA GLN A 304 28.42 -1.85 -24.71
C GLN A 304 27.24 -2.33 -25.58
N ARG A 305 26.30 -3.08 -25.00
CA ARG A 305 25.08 -3.56 -25.67
C ARG A 305 23.83 -2.76 -25.29
N CYS A 306 23.96 -1.70 -24.50
CA CYS A 306 22.82 -0.88 -24.12
C CYS A 306 22.28 -0.11 -25.33
N THR A 307 20.99 -0.28 -25.61
CA THR A 307 20.26 0.45 -26.67
C THR A 307 19.51 1.67 -26.14
N GLN A 308 19.69 2.04 -24.87
CA GLN A 308 19.05 3.20 -24.23
C GLN A 308 17.51 3.16 -24.34
N CYS A 309 16.92 1.97 -24.36
CA CYS A 309 15.47 1.78 -24.48
C CYS A 309 14.66 2.16 -23.23
N LYS A 310 15.32 2.53 -22.12
CA LYS A 310 14.75 2.98 -20.83
C LYS A 310 13.81 2.01 -20.11
N ARG A 311 13.57 0.80 -20.60
CA ARG A 311 12.71 -0.18 -19.92
C ARG A 311 13.15 -0.44 -18.48
N CYS A 312 14.44 -0.66 -18.25
CA CYS A 312 14.97 -0.93 -16.91
C CYS A 312 14.83 0.26 -15.94
N THR A 313 14.90 1.51 -16.41
CA THR A 313 14.75 2.71 -15.56
C THR A 313 13.28 2.99 -15.28
N VAL A 314 12.39 2.77 -16.26
CA VAL A 314 10.93 2.87 -16.11
C VAL A 314 10.37 1.79 -15.18
N GLU A 315 10.70 0.53 -15.44
CA GLU A 315 10.10 -0.62 -14.74
C GLU A 315 10.69 -0.84 -13.34
N CYS A 316 11.79 -0.17 -12.96
CA CYS A 316 12.32 -0.27 -11.61
C CYS A 316 11.33 0.37 -10.61
N PRO A 317 10.69 -0.40 -9.72
CA PRO A 317 9.64 0.15 -8.87
C PRO A 317 10.23 1.01 -7.73
N PHE A 318 11.51 0.80 -7.39
CA PHE A 318 12.21 1.46 -6.29
C PHE A 318 13.06 2.67 -6.68
N GLY A 319 13.12 3.05 -7.96
CA GLY A 319 13.99 4.14 -8.42
C GLY A 319 15.48 3.90 -8.22
N ALA A 320 15.89 2.63 -8.32
CA ALA A 320 17.30 2.26 -8.22
C ALA A 320 18.09 2.54 -9.49
N LEU A 321 17.43 2.78 -10.63
CA LEU A 321 18.04 3.13 -11.90
C LEU A 321 17.45 4.45 -12.39
N ASP A 322 18.29 5.47 -12.50
CA ASP A 322 17.98 6.75 -13.13
C ASP A 322 18.51 6.77 -14.58
N ASP A 323 18.17 7.79 -15.36
CA ASP A 323 18.79 8.00 -16.69
C ASP A 323 19.99 8.95 -16.54
N ASP A 324 21.14 8.64 -17.16
CA ASP A 324 22.21 9.61 -17.34
C ASP A 324 21.90 10.58 -18.49
N GLU A 325 22.80 11.54 -18.76
CA GLU A 325 22.64 12.54 -19.84
C GLU A 325 22.42 11.92 -21.23
N LYS A 326 22.85 10.67 -21.44
CA LYS A 326 22.72 9.93 -22.70
C LYS A 326 21.51 8.98 -22.68
N GLY A 327 20.76 8.89 -21.59
CA GLY A 327 19.68 7.91 -21.40
C GLY A 327 20.19 6.50 -21.06
N THR A 328 21.45 6.35 -20.68
CA THR A 328 22.02 5.10 -20.18
C THR A 328 21.62 4.93 -18.71
N PRO A 329 21.27 3.71 -18.24
CA PRO A 329 20.87 3.53 -16.86
C PRO A 329 22.01 3.85 -15.88
N LYS A 330 21.78 4.83 -15.00
CA LYS A 330 22.64 5.22 -13.89
C LYS A 330 22.19 4.50 -12.62
N ALA A 331 23.02 3.58 -12.13
CA ALA A 331 22.66 2.76 -10.98
C ALA A 331 22.87 3.48 -9.65
N ASN A 332 21.91 3.28 -8.73
CA ASN A 332 21.97 3.64 -7.31
C ASN A 332 21.85 2.34 -6.48
N PRO A 333 22.96 1.62 -6.22
CA PRO A 333 22.93 0.29 -5.64
C PRO A 333 22.27 0.22 -4.25
N THR A 334 22.31 1.30 -3.48
CA THR A 334 21.72 1.42 -2.14
C THR A 334 20.20 1.54 -2.15
N ARG A 335 19.59 1.91 -3.29
CA ARG A 335 18.12 1.93 -3.45
C ARG A 335 17.56 0.56 -3.87
N CYS A 336 18.39 -0.28 -4.48
CA CYS A 336 17.99 -1.53 -5.12
C CYS A 336 17.64 -2.63 -4.10
N ARG A 337 16.43 -3.19 -4.22
CA ARG A 337 15.94 -4.32 -3.40
C ARG A 337 16.17 -5.71 -4.00
N ARG A 338 17.03 -5.80 -5.02
CA ARG A 338 17.48 -7.05 -5.66
C ARG A 338 16.38 -7.92 -6.31
N CYS A 339 15.24 -7.32 -6.67
CA CYS A 339 14.11 -8.02 -7.27
C CYS A 339 14.38 -8.64 -8.65
N GLY A 340 15.37 -8.13 -9.38
CA GLY A 340 15.67 -8.56 -10.75
C GLY A 340 14.75 -8.01 -11.85
N THR A 341 13.80 -7.11 -11.54
CA THR A 341 12.89 -6.53 -12.56
C THR A 341 13.63 -5.91 -13.73
N CYS A 342 14.70 -5.16 -13.49
CA CYS A 342 15.52 -4.57 -14.55
C CYS A 342 16.13 -5.63 -15.49
N MET A 343 16.57 -6.77 -14.95
CA MET A 343 17.08 -7.90 -15.72
C MET A 343 15.99 -8.52 -16.59
N GLY A 344 14.79 -8.74 -16.03
CA GLY A 344 13.63 -9.24 -16.78
C GLY A 344 13.15 -8.28 -17.88
N ALA A 345 13.28 -6.97 -17.64
CA ALA A 345 12.87 -5.91 -18.56
C ALA A 345 13.81 -5.70 -19.74
N CYS A 346 15.10 -6.05 -19.60
CA CYS A 346 16.13 -5.72 -20.58
C CYS A 346 16.07 -6.68 -21.80
N PRO A 347 15.71 -6.20 -23.01
CA PRO A 347 15.65 -7.04 -24.20
C PRO A 347 17.06 -7.49 -24.64
N GLU A 348 18.06 -6.64 -24.42
CA GLU A 348 19.45 -6.93 -24.75
C GLU A 348 20.15 -7.82 -23.71
N ARG A 349 19.50 -8.10 -22.58
CA ARG A 349 20.03 -8.93 -21.49
C ARG A 349 21.40 -8.47 -21.01
N ILE A 350 21.59 -7.16 -20.87
CA ILE A 350 22.87 -6.57 -20.40
C ILE A 350 23.00 -6.53 -18.88
N ILE A 351 21.91 -6.81 -18.16
CA ILE A 351 21.81 -6.66 -16.71
C ILE A 351 21.86 -8.04 -16.08
N THR A 352 22.73 -8.23 -15.09
CA THR A 352 22.92 -9.53 -14.42
C THR A 352 23.18 -9.35 -12.92
N PHE A 353 22.97 -10.39 -12.12
CA PHE A 353 23.41 -10.45 -10.72
C PHE A 353 24.44 -11.57 -10.59
N SER A 354 25.36 -11.50 -9.63
CA SER A 354 26.45 -12.50 -9.52
C SER A 354 25.98 -13.93 -9.26
N ASP A 355 24.80 -14.10 -8.65
CA ASP A 355 24.18 -15.37 -8.27
C ASP A 355 22.82 -15.61 -8.94
N TYR A 356 22.32 -14.66 -9.75
CA TYR A 356 21.02 -14.74 -10.41
C TYR A 356 21.08 -14.08 -11.78
N THR A 357 21.23 -14.91 -12.81
CA THR A 357 21.44 -14.49 -14.19
C THR A 357 20.39 -15.08 -15.12
N ILE A 358 20.19 -14.46 -16.28
CA ILE A 358 19.39 -15.02 -17.37
C ILE A 358 19.85 -16.45 -17.70
N ASP A 359 21.15 -16.68 -17.78
CA ASP A 359 21.73 -17.98 -18.13
C ASP A 359 21.57 -19.02 -17.02
N SER A 360 21.59 -18.61 -15.75
CA SER A 360 21.42 -19.54 -14.61
C SER A 360 20.02 -20.15 -14.60
N ILE A 361 18.98 -19.34 -14.80
CA ILE A 361 17.60 -19.82 -14.89
C ILE A 361 17.38 -20.53 -16.24
N GLY A 362 17.93 -20.01 -17.33
CA GLY A 362 17.87 -20.68 -18.63
C GLY A 362 18.52 -22.08 -18.60
N SER A 363 19.59 -22.27 -17.83
CA SER A 363 20.21 -23.58 -17.63
C SER A 363 19.34 -24.52 -16.80
N GLN A 364 18.62 -24.01 -15.80
CA GLN A 364 17.63 -24.81 -15.06
C GLN A 364 16.47 -25.22 -15.97
N VAL A 365 15.94 -24.32 -16.79
CA VAL A 365 14.92 -24.63 -17.81
C VAL A 365 15.41 -25.72 -18.74
N LYS A 366 16.66 -25.62 -19.24
CA LYS A 366 17.27 -26.63 -20.11
C LYS A 366 17.54 -27.98 -19.43
N ALA A 367 17.67 -27.99 -18.12
CA ALA A 367 17.88 -29.22 -17.35
C ALA A 367 16.56 -29.98 -17.08
N VAL A 368 15.40 -29.35 -17.30
CA VAL A 368 14.11 -30.03 -17.18
C VAL A 368 13.96 -31.01 -18.34
N SER A 369 13.94 -32.31 -18.01
CA SER A 369 13.71 -33.37 -18.98
C SER A 369 12.31 -33.29 -19.59
N VAL A 370 12.27 -33.22 -20.91
CA VAL A 370 11.05 -33.33 -21.73
C VAL A 370 10.91 -34.78 -22.19
N PRO A 371 9.84 -35.49 -21.79
CA PRO A 371 9.59 -36.85 -22.25
C PRO A 371 9.46 -36.90 -23.77
N SER A 372 10.13 -37.87 -24.40
CA SER A 372 10.08 -38.13 -25.84
C SER A 372 9.68 -39.58 -26.13
N GLU A 373 9.44 -39.87 -27.41
CA GLU A 373 9.14 -41.22 -27.90
C GLU A 373 10.33 -42.19 -27.73
N ASP A 374 11.54 -41.69 -27.46
CA ASP A 374 12.70 -42.54 -27.15
C ASP A 374 12.59 -43.18 -25.76
N ASP A 375 11.87 -42.53 -24.83
CA ASP A 375 11.76 -42.95 -23.42
C ASP A 375 10.39 -43.57 -23.08
N TYR A 376 9.35 -43.28 -23.88
CA TYR A 376 7.96 -43.66 -23.60
C TYR A 376 7.19 -44.01 -24.88
N ASP A 377 6.32 -45.03 -24.81
CA ASP A 377 5.37 -45.34 -25.90
C ASP A 377 4.37 -44.19 -26.13
N GLU A 378 3.91 -43.57 -25.04
CA GLU A 378 3.08 -42.37 -25.04
C GLU A 378 3.73 -41.32 -24.11
N PRO A 379 4.49 -40.36 -24.66
CA PRO A 379 5.25 -39.41 -23.86
C PRO A 379 4.33 -38.53 -22.99
N PRO A 380 4.46 -38.55 -21.66
CA PRO A 380 3.60 -37.75 -20.79
C PRO A 380 3.85 -36.26 -21.01
N PHE A 381 2.85 -35.43 -20.69
CA PHE A 381 2.97 -33.98 -20.75
C PHE A 381 4.05 -33.46 -19.79
N ARG A 382 4.67 -32.33 -20.13
CA ARG A 382 5.67 -31.65 -19.32
C ARG A 382 5.39 -30.16 -19.28
N PHE A 383 5.24 -29.63 -18.08
CA PHE A 383 4.97 -28.21 -17.88
C PHE A 383 6.07 -27.56 -17.05
N LEU A 384 6.28 -26.26 -17.28
CA LEU A 384 7.15 -25.43 -16.45
C LEU A 384 6.32 -24.40 -15.69
N ALA A 385 6.54 -24.32 -14.38
CA ALA A 385 6.03 -23.24 -13.55
C ALA A 385 7.19 -22.32 -13.12
N LEU A 386 7.19 -21.09 -13.60
CA LEU A 386 8.08 -20.04 -13.10
C LEU A 386 7.38 -19.36 -11.92
N ILE A 387 7.87 -19.63 -10.70
CA ILE A 387 7.13 -19.32 -9.47
C ILE A 387 7.85 -18.25 -8.64
N CYS A 388 7.12 -17.22 -8.22
CA CYS A 388 7.67 -16.17 -7.36
C CYS A 388 8.10 -16.76 -6.01
N GLU A 389 9.35 -16.51 -5.60
CA GLU A 389 9.89 -17.03 -4.34
C GLU A 389 9.21 -16.48 -3.07
N ASN A 390 8.44 -15.38 -3.18
CA ASN A 390 7.96 -14.63 -2.02
C ASN A 390 6.62 -15.15 -1.48
N ASP A 391 5.57 -15.17 -2.30
CA ASP A 391 4.25 -15.68 -1.87
C ASP A 391 3.96 -17.06 -2.49
N ALA A 392 4.15 -17.19 -3.81
CA ALA A 392 3.73 -18.37 -4.54
C ALA A 392 4.52 -19.63 -4.16
N PHE A 393 5.84 -19.52 -3.98
CA PHE A 393 6.66 -20.67 -3.59
C PHE A 393 6.38 -21.10 -2.13
N PRO A 394 6.27 -20.21 -1.13
CA PRO A 394 5.79 -20.59 0.19
C PRO A 394 4.36 -21.16 0.22
N ALA A 395 3.46 -20.67 -0.64
CA ALA A 395 2.14 -21.28 -0.81
C ALA A 395 2.24 -22.72 -1.35
N LEU A 396 3.15 -22.99 -2.29
CA LEU A 396 3.45 -24.34 -2.77
C LEU A 396 4.06 -25.23 -1.67
N ASP A 397 4.93 -24.70 -0.81
CA ASP A 397 5.43 -25.43 0.35
C ASP A 397 4.27 -25.84 1.29
N MET A 398 3.29 -24.95 1.50
CA MET A 398 2.09 -25.24 2.29
C MET A 398 1.18 -26.29 1.63
N VAL A 399 1.05 -26.32 0.30
CA VAL A 399 0.39 -27.41 -0.44
C VAL A 399 1.03 -28.75 -0.09
N GLY A 400 2.37 -28.82 -0.11
CA GLY A 400 3.12 -30.02 0.26
C GLY A 400 2.94 -30.42 1.72
N MET A 401 2.99 -29.46 2.65
CA MET A 401 2.77 -29.69 4.09
C MET A 401 1.36 -30.22 4.39
N ASN A 402 0.36 -29.77 3.62
CA ASN A 402 -1.04 -30.19 3.75
C ASN A 402 -1.37 -31.43 2.90
N ARG A 403 -0.40 -32.02 2.19
CA ARG A 403 -0.55 -33.23 1.36
C ARG A 403 -1.66 -33.08 0.30
N MET A 404 -1.70 -31.90 -0.32
CA MET A 404 -2.64 -31.62 -1.41
C MET A 404 -2.01 -32.05 -2.74
N ASP A 405 -2.80 -32.66 -3.61
CA ASP A 405 -2.34 -33.20 -4.88
C ASP A 405 -2.47 -32.16 -6.01
N TYR A 406 -1.41 -32.04 -6.81
CA TYR A 406 -1.38 -31.31 -8.08
C TYR A 406 -0.70 -32.16 -9.14
N SER A 407 -0.85 -31.79 -10.41
CA SER A 407 -0.32 -32.58 -11.53
C SER A 407 1.19 -32.87 -11.40
N PRO A 408 1.60 -34.15 -11.46
CA PRO A 408 3.02 -34.53 -11.37
C PRO A 408 3.82 -34.16 -12.62
N ASN A 409 3.15 -33.64 -13.66
CA ASN A 409 3.77 -33.24 -14.93
C ASN A 409 4.45 -31.87 -14.86
N VAL A 410 4.13 -31.07 -13.83
CA VAL A 410 4.67 -29.72 -13.65
C VAL A 410 6.03 -29.73 -12.95
N ARG A 411 6.95 -28.88 -13.41
CA ARG A 411 8.26 -28.64 -12.80
C ARG A 411 8.34 -27.18 -12.39
N PHE A 412 8.72 -26.93 -11.14
CA PHE A 412 8.79 -25.58 -10.58
C PHE A 412 10.22 -25.07 -10.61
N ILE A 413 10.41 -23.86 -11.12
CA ILE A 413 11.66 -23.11 -11.02
C ILE A 413 11.35 -21.81 -10.27
N PRO A 414 11.87 -21.62 -9.04
CA PRO A 414 11.67 -20.39 -8.31
C PRO A 414 12.46 -19.25 -8.98
N VAL A 415 11.81 -18.09 -9.08
CA VAL A 415 12.38 -16.83 -9.54
C VAL A 415 12.27 -15.79 -8.43
N ARG A 416 13.25 -14.87 -8.36
CA ARG A 416 13.26 -13.82 -7.31
C ARG A 416 11.95 -13.04 -7.22
N CYS A 417 11.39 -12.79 -8.38
CA CYS A 417 10.15 -12.07 -8.58
C CYS A 417 9.67 -12.38 -9.99
N LEU A 418 8.35 -12.43 -10.22
CA LEU A 418 7.85 -12.47 -11.61
C LEU A 418 8.31 -11.27 -12.43
N GLY A 419 8.54 -10.12 -11.78
CA GLY A 419 9.18 -8.95 -12.37
C GLY A 419 10.49 -9.28 -13.09
N SER A 420 11.25 -10.23 -12.58
CA SER A 420 12.53 -10.67 -13.16
C SER A 420 12.42 -11.63 -14.33
N VAL A 421 11.23 -12.16 -14.62
CA VAL A 421 11.03 -13.13 -15.70
C VAL A 421 11.32 -12.48 -17.04
N ASN A 422 12.37 -12.98 -17.70
CA ASN A 422 12.66 -12.62 -19.07
C ASN A 422 11.92 -13.58 -20.01
N THR A 423 11.32 -13.05 -21.08
CA THR A 423 10.51 -13.86 -22.01
C THR A 423 11.31 -14.95 -22.72
N ILE A 424 12.65 -14.87 -22.73
CA ILE A 424 13.50 -15.94 -23.27
C ILE A 424 13.31 -17.26 -22.54
N TRP A 425 13.04 -17.27 -21.23
CA TRP A 425 12.87 -18.51 -20.48
C TRP A 425 11.59 -19.26 -20.90
N ILE A 426 10.53 -18.52 -21.20
CA ILE A 426 9.27 -19.08 -21.70
C ILE A 426 9.48 -19.66 -23.10
N LYS A 427 10.18 -18.91 -23.97
CA LYS A 427 10.53 -19.37 -25.32
C LYS A 427 11.40 -20.61 -25.30
N ASP A 428 12.46 -20.62 -24.51
CA ASP A 428 13.38 -21.75 -24.40
C ASP A 428 12.68 -23.00 -23.85
N ALA A 429 11.72 -22.85 -22.93
CA ALA A 429 10.94 -23.97 -22.41
C ALA A 429 10.07 -24.60 -23.50
N LEU A 430 9.29 -23.78 -24.21
CA LEU A 430 8.40 -24.25 -25.28
C LEU A 430 9.17 -24.79 -26.49
N ALA A 431 10.29 -24.16 -26.85
CA ALA A 431 11.14 -24.62 -27.97
C ALA A 431 11.83 -25.97 -27.69
N GLN A 432 11.97 -26.38 -26.42
CA GLN A 432 12.45 -27.70 -26.04
C GLN A 432 11.35 -28.78 -26.03
N GLY A 433 10.10 -28.40 -26.34
CA GLY A 433 8.97 -29.32 -26.38
C GLY A 433 8.20 -29.45 -25.05
N MET A 434 8.40 -28.55 -24.08
CA MET A 434 7.49 -28.48 -22.93
C MET A 434 6.11 -28.04 -23.38
N ASP A 435 5.06 -28.69 -22.88
CA ASP A 435 3.70 -28.54 -23.38
C ASP A 435 3.05 -27.21 -23.00
N GLY A 436 3.42 -26.64 -21.85
CA GLY A 436 2.97 -25.32 -21.41
C GLY A 436 3.85 -24.71 -20.31
N VAL A 437 3.73 -23.39 -20.15
CA VAL A 437 4.45 -22.60 -19.14
C VAL A 437 3.45 -21.75 -18.34
N ILE A 438 3.45 -21.87 -17.01
CA ILE A 438 2.66 -21.01 -16.12
C ILE A 438 3.57 -20.12 -15.28
N LEU A 439 3.23 -18.84 -15.16
CA LEU A 439 3.87 -17.91 -14.24
C LEU A 439 2.96 -17.72 -13.03
N ILE A 440 3.47 -17.98 -11.82
CA ILE A 440 2.67 -17.89 -10.59
C ILE A 440 3.30 -16.86 -9.65
N GLY A 441 2.55 -15.80 -9.34
CA GLY A 441 3.04 -14.62 -8.63
C GLY A 441 2.22 -14.25 -7.40
N CYS A 442 2.75 -13.26 -6.67
CA CYS A 442 2.01 -12.56 -5.61
C CYS A 442 0.83 -11.79 -6.19
N LYS A 443 -0.26 -11.58 -5.44
CA LYS A 443 -1.34 -10.65 -5.84
C LYS A 443 -0.81 -9.24 -6.09
N HIS A 444 -1.28 -8.59 -7.17
CA HIS A 444 -1.09 -7.17 -7.44
C HIS A 444 -2.41 -6.38 -7.38
N GLY A 445 -2.35 -5.05 -7.54
CA GLY A 445 -3.53 -4.18 -7.54
C GLY A 445 -3.81 -3.56 -6.17
N ASP A 446 -5.08 -3.29 -5.87
CA ASP A 446 -5.45 -2.55 -4.65
C ASP A 446 -5.19 -3.36 -3.37
N ASP A 447 -5.37 -4.68 -3.41
CA ASP A 447 -5.08 -5.62 -2.32
C ASP A 447 -3.71 -6.34 -2.49
N TYR A 448 -2.70 -5.63 -3.00
CA TYR A 448 -1.43 -6.26 -3.40
C TYR A 448 -0.68 -6.92 -2.22
N GLN A 449 -0.19 -8.14 -2.42
CA GLN A 449 0.84 -8.77 -1.58
C GLN A 449 2.22 -8.74 -2.22
N CYS A 450 2.32 -8.18 -3.43
CA CYS A 450 3.56 -8.11 -4.17
C CYS A 450 4.70 -7.49 -3.35
N HIS A 451 5.67 -8.31 -2.99
CA HIS A 451 6.83 -7.92 -2.21
C HIS A 451 7.69 -6.86 -2.91
N PHE A 452 7.59 -6.79 -4.24
CA PHE A 452 8.31 -5.82 -5.06
C PHE A 452 7.40 -4.80 -5.75
N MET A 453 6.20 -4.59 -5.21
CA MET A 453 5.22 -3.56 -5.59
C MET A 453 4.56 -3.84 -6.94
N LYS A 454 5.34 -3.88 -8.03
CA LYS A 454 4.84 -4.05 -9.40
C LYS A 454 5.31 -5.33 -10.10
N GLY A 455 5.88 -6.27 -9.36
CA GLY A 455 6.52 -7.46 -9.93
C GLY A 455 5.58 -8.32 -10.78
N SER A 456 4.47 -8.74 -10.19
CA SER A 456 3.45 -9.57 -10.86
C SER A 456 2.72 -8.79 -11.95
N GLU A 457 2.34 -7.53 -11.68
CA GLU A 457 1.71 -6.62 -12.64
C GLU A 457 2.54 -6.48 -13.94
N LEU A 458 3.84 -6.19 -13.80
CA LEU A 458 4.75 -6.09 -14.94
C LEU A 458 4.91 -7.41 -15.69
N ALA A 459 4.84 -8.56 -14.99
CA ALA A 459 4.90 -9.86 -15.63
C ALA A 459 3.62 -10.16 -16.41
N GLU A 460 2.44 -9.87 -15.85
CA GLU A 460 1.15 -10.02 -16.53
C GLU A 460 1.12 -9.20 -17.83
N VAL A 461 1.53 -7.94 -17.78
CA VAL A 461 1.62 -7.06 -18.96
C VAL A 461 2.55 -7.61 -20.04
N ARG A 462 3.65 -8.28 -19.65
CA ARG A 462 4.60 -8.89 -20.59
C ARG A 462 4.08 -10.20 -21.17
N VAL A 463 3.41 -11.02 -20.36
CA VAL A 463 2.78 -12.28 -20.81
C VAL A 463 1.65 -11.99 -21.78
N LYS A 464 0.79 -11.01 -21.52
CA LYS A 464 -0.26 -10.57 -22.47
C LYS A 464 0.28 -10.15 -23.84
N LYS A 465 1.57 -9.79 -23.93
CA LYS A 465 2.24 -9.39 -25.18
C LYS A 465 3.08 -10.52 -25.80
N ILE A 466 3.06 -11.73 -25.21
CA ILE A 466 3.84 -12.85 -25.71
C ILE A 466 3.18 -13.55 -26.90
N GLY A 467 1.89 -13.28 -27.16
CA GLY A 467 1.11 -13.85 -28.27
C GLY A 467 1.78 -13.74 -29.64
N ASP A 468 2.31 -12.56 -29.99
CA ASP A 468 3.07 -12.35 -31.24
C ASP A 468 4.28 -13.29 -31.34
N ALA A 469 4.94 -13.53 -30.21
CA ALA A 469 6.10 -14.40 -30.15
C ALA A 469 5.71 -15.89 -30.24
N LEU A 470 4.61 -16.31 -29.62
CA LEU A 470 4.08 -17.68 -29.72
C LEU A 470 3.59 -17.98 -31.13
N THR A 471 2.89 -17.03 -31.75
CA THR A 471 2.46 -17.10 -33.15
C THR A 471 3.65 -17.31 -34.09
N SER A 472 4.78 -16.64 -33.85
CA SER A 472 6.00 -16.84 -34.65
C SER A 472 6.61 -18.24 -34.54
N LEU A 473 6.29 -18.97 -33.46
CA LEU A 473 6.67 -20.36 -33.23
C LEU A 473 5.56 -21.36 -33.63
N ALA A 474 4.45 -20.88 -34.21
CA ALA A 474 3.26 -21.68 -34.51
C ALA A 474 2.69 -22.41 -33.28
N LEU A 475 2.71 -21.75 -32.12
CA LEU A 475 2.14 -22.24 -30.86
C LEU A 475 0.91 -21.44 -30.45
N GLU A 476 -0.03 -22.11 -29.80
CA GLU A 476 -1.23 -21.53 -29.20
C GLU A 476 -0.89 -20.62 -28.01
N GLU A 477 -1.63 -19.52 -27.84
CA GLU A 477 -1.38 -18.55 -26.77
C GLU A 477 -1.68 -19.15 -25.38
N GLU A 478 -2.66 -20.05 -25.35
CA GLU A 478 -3.15 -20.79 -24.19
C GLU A 478 -2.07 -21.70 -23.58
N ARG A 479 -0.95 -21.96 -24.28
CA ARG A 479 0.20 -22.68 -23.71
C ARG A 479 0.99 -21.84 -22.69
N VAL A 480 0.69 -20.55 -22.54
CA VAL A 480 1.31 -19.68 -21.53
C VAL A 480 0.24 -19.05 -20.65
N ALA A 481 0.25 -19.41 -19.37
CA ALA A 481 -0.67 -18.85 -18.38
C ALA A 481 0.03 -17.95 -17.36
N PHE A 482 -0.76 -17.06 -16.76
CA PHE A 482 -0.38 -16.24 -15.61
C PHE A 482 -1.41 -16.45 -14.51
N ALA A 483 -0.94 -16.64 -13.28
CA ALA A 483 -1.77 -16.77 -12.10
C ALA A 483 -1.19 -15.99 -10.93
N GLU A 484 -2.09 -15.55 -10.05
CA GLU A 484 -1.74 -14.91 -8.79
C GLU A 484 -2.25 -15.73 -7.62
N VAL A 485 -1.49 -15.70 -6.54
CA VAL A 485 -1.86 -16.33 -5.29
C VAL A 485 -1.37 -15.44 -4.15
N ALA A 486 -2.23 -15.21 -3.16
CA ALA A 486 -1.79 -14.71 -1.87
C ALA A 486 -1.04 -15.80 -1.11
N ILE A 487 -0.16 -15.43 -0.18
CA ILE A 487 0.62 -16.44 0.57
C ILE A 487 -0.29 -17.43 1.30
N ASP A 488 -1.47 -17.01 1.78
CA ASP A 488 -2.45 -17.83 2.50
C ASP A 488 -3.43 -18.60 1.61
N GLU A 489 -3.38 -18.42 0.28
CA GLU A 489 -4.27 -19.09 -0.69
C GLU A 489 -3.67 -20.41 -1.24
N TYR A 490 -2.87 -21.10 -0.42
CA TYR A 490 -2.26 -22.37 -0.79
C TYR A 490 -3.29 -23.43 -1.20
N ASP A 491 -4.51 -23.36 -0.65
CA ASP A 491 -5.60 -24.29 -0.95
C ASP A 491 -6.12 -24.19 -2.39
N LYS A 492 -5.98 -23.01 -3.01
CA LYS A 492 -6.41 -22.75 -4.40
C LYS A 492 -5.37 -23.16 -5.42
N LEU A 493 -4.09 -23.17 -5.04
CA LEU A 493 -2.97 -23.36 -5.95
C LEU A 493 -3.03 -24.68 -6.76
N PRO A 494 -3.39 -25.84 -6.17
CA PRO A 494 -3.54 -27.07 -6.94
C PRO A 494 -4.63 -27.00 -8.02
N GLY A 495 -5.74 -26.31 -7.71
CA GLY A 495 -6.83 -26.10 -8.68
C GLY A 495 -6.38 -25.26 -9.86
N ILE A 496 -5.62 -24.18 -9.61
CA ILE A 496 -5.02 -23.32 -10.65
C ILE A 496 -4.08 -24.15 -11.54
N ILE A 497 -3.20 -24.93 -10.94
CA ILE A 497 -2.22 -25.76 -11.68
C ILE A 497 -2.94 -26.81 -12.52
N ASN A 498 -3.88 -27.55 -11.94
CA ASN A 498 -4.57 -28.63 -12.63
C ASN A 498 -5.46 -28.12 -13.75
N ALA A 499 -6.17 -26.99 -13.54
CA ALA A 499 -6.98 -26.38 -14.59
C ALA A 499 -6.12 -25.96 -15.80
N PHE A 500 -4.95 -25.37 -15.58
CA PHE A 500 -4.02 -25.04 -16.66
C PHE A 500 -3.49 -26.29 -17.38
N VAL A 501 -3.18 -27.36 -16.64
CA VAL A 501 -2.73 -28.61 -17.23
C VAL A 501 -3.83 -29.21 -18.11
N GLU A 502 -5.07 -29.29 -17.62
CA GLU A 502 -6.22 -29.80 -18.38
C GLU A 502 -6.46 -28.98 -19.65
N GLU A 503 -6.42 -27.64 -19.55
CA GLU A 503 -6.59 -26.73 -20.70
C GLU A 503 -5.57 -26.98 -21.81
N VAL A 504 -4.29 -27.21 -21.44
CA VAL A 504 -3.23 -27.45 -22.43
C VAL A 504 -3.24 -28.90 -22.94
N GLU A 505 -3.65 -29.87 -22.11
CA GLU A 505 -3.83 -31.26 -22.55
C GLU A 505 -4.90 -31.36 -23.66
N ASP A 506 -5.96 -30.54 -23.59
CA ASP A 506 -6.98 -30.43 -24.63
C ASP A 506 -6.46 -29.89 -25.97
N LEU A 507 -5.37 -29.10 -25.96
CA LEU A 507 -4.67 -28.63 -27.17
C LEU A 507 -3.78 -29.71 -27.81
N GLY A 508 -3.46 -30.76 -27.05
CA GLY A 508 -2.52 -31.79 -27.45
C GLY A 508 -1.05 -31.41 -27.21
N PRO A 509 -0.13 -32.37 -27.46
CA PRO A 509 1.29 -32.20 -27.17
C PRO A 509 1.91 -31.07 -27.98
N ASN A 510 2.93 -30.42 -27.42
CA ASN A 510 3.66 -29.36 -28.12
C ASN A 510 4.30 -29.91 -29.42
N PRO A 511 4.13 -29.23 -30.58
CA PRO A 511 4.72 -29.64 -31.86
C PRO A 511 6.24 -29.80 -31.88
N PHE A 512 6.96 -29.14 -30.97
CA PHE A 512 8.42 -29.25 -30.82
C PHE A 512 8.86 -30.44 -29.96
N LYS A 513 7.92 -31.19 -29.38
CA LYS A 513 8.22 -32.34 -28.54
C LYS A 513 8.85 -33.46 -29.35
N GLY A 514 10.04 -33.91 -28.93
CA GLY A 514 10.82 -34.95 -29.61
C GLY A 514 11.80 -34.45 -30.69
N PHE A 515 11.96 -33.13 -30.87
CA PHE A 515 12.90 -32.54 -31.85
C PHE A 515 14.12 -31.85 -31.22
#